data_AF-A0A524E9B1-F1
#
_entry.id   AF-A0A524E9B1-F1
#
_cell.length_a   1.000
_cell.length_b   1.000
_cell.length_c   1.000
_cell.angle_alpha   90.00
_cell.angle_beta   90.00
_cell.angle_gamma   90.00
#
_symmetry.space_group_name_H-M   'P 1'
#
loop_
_entity.id
_entity.type
_entity.pdbx_description
1 polymer ?
#
loop_
_entity_poly.entity_id
_entity_poly.type
_entity_poly.pdbx_seq_one_letter_code
_entity_poly.pdbx_strand_id
1 'polypeptide(L)'
;YIGVLAATIFAFQFVNYPVPGGTSGHLVGGTLVGVILGPWAAVIVLFMILIVQSLFGDGGITAIGINTFNMGIIGGVVGFYIVKLLVKLLEKTSLQKEMKVTLATGIGSYIAIVLAAFICGIQIGLSGAIPMEVAIAAMVYWHVIIAIGEGIISALIILFIYKVKPELITTEELLGVV
;
A
#
# COMPACT_ATOMS: atom_id res chain seq x y z
N TYR A 1 -8.83 -9.96 14.00
CA TYR A 1 -9.02 -8.61 13.42
C TYR A 1 -8.52 -8.50 11.98
N ILE A 2 -7.72 -9.44 11.49
CA ILE A 2 -7.24 -9.48 10.09
C ILE A 2 -8.39 -9.34 9.07
N GLY A 3 -9.49 -10.07 9.26
CA GLY A 3 -10.67 -9.97 8.36
C GLY A 3 -11.34 -8.60 8.37
N VAL A 4 -11.40 -7.92 9.53
CA VAL A 4 -11.95 -6.55 9.62
C VAL A 4 -11.04 -5.56 8.90
N LEU A 5 -9.72 -5.68 9.10
CA LEU A 5 -8.75 -4.84 8.38
C LEU A 5 -8.85 -5.05 6.87
N ALA A 6 -8.95 -6.30 6.42
CA ALA A 6 -9.11 -6.64 5.00
C ALA A 6 -10.40 -6.06 4.42
N ALA A 7 -11.54 -6.20 5.12
CA ALA A 7 -12.82 -5.65 4.69
C ALA A 7 -12.81 -4.12 4.61
N THR A 8 -12.18 -3.44 5.57
CA THR A 8 -12.02 -1.98 5.56
C THR A 8 -11.17 -1.52 4.38
N ILE A 9 -10.06 -2.19 4.10
CA ILE A 9 -9.19 -1.86 2.96
C ILE A 9 -9.93 -2.09 1.64
N PHE A 10 -10.63 -3.22 1.51
CA PHE A 10 -11.47 -3.51 0.36
C PHE A 10 -12.54 -2.43 0.13
N ALA A 11 -13.21 -1.97 1.20
CA ALA A 11 -14.19 -0.90 1.10
C ALA A 11 -13.57 0.42 0.59
N PHE A 12 -12.35 0.74 1.00
CA PHE A 12 -11.63 1.90 0.48
C PHE A 12 -11.19 1.73 -0.98
N GLN A 13 -10.81 0.53 -1.39
CA GLN A 13 -10.42 0.21 -2.76
C GLN A 13 -11.57 0.34 -3.78
N PHE A 14 -12.82 0.18 -3.34
CA PHE A 14 -14.00 0.38 -4.19
C PHE A 14 -14.19 1.84 -4.64
N VAL A 15 -13.55 2.80 -3.96
CA VAL A 15 -13.50 4.19 -4.42
C VAL A 15 -12.34 4.31 -5.42
N ASN A 16 -12.58 3.84 -6.65
CA ASN A 16 -11.60 3.84 -7.72
C ASN A 16 -12.04 4.69 -8.93
N TYR A 17 -11.04 5.19 -9.66
CA TYR A 17 -11.24 6.02 -10.85
C TYR A 17 -10.58 5.36 -12.07
N PRO A 18 -11.24 5.36 -13.25
CA PRO A 18 -10.67 4.75 -14.45
C PRO A 18 -9.37 5.45 -14.90
N VAL A 19 -8.36 4.65 -15.25
CA VAL A 19 -7.08 5.12 -15.80
C VAL A 19 -6.87 4.47 -17.19
N PRO A 20 -6.32 5.19 -18.19
CA PRO A 20 -6.00 4.63 -19.49
C PRO A 20 -5.18 3.33 -19.40
N GLY A 21 -5.49 2.36 -20.27
CA GLY A 21 -4.86 1.03 -20.26
C GLY A 21 -5.66 -0.04 -19.55
N GLY A 22 -6.93 0.23 -19.22
CA GLY A 22 -7.85 -0.74 -18.61
C GLY A 22 -7.59 -0.96 -17.12
N THR A 23 -6.93 0.00 -16.46
CA THR A 23 -6.64 -0.03 -15.03
C THR A 23 -7.41 1.06 -14.29
N SER A 24 -7.26 1.10 -12.98
CA SER A 24 -7.88 2.09 -12.11
C SER A 24 -6.85 2.67 -11.14
N GLY A 25 -7.14 3.87 -10.65
CA GLY A 25 -6.42 4.51 -9.56
C GLY A 25 -7.25 4.47 -8.28
N HIS A 26 -6.70 3.94 -7.20
CA HIS A 26 -7.33 3.88 -5.89
C HIS A 26 -6.31 3.70 -4.77
N LEU A 27 -6.78 3.82 -3.52
CA LEU A 27 -6.00 3.48 -2.32
C LEU A 27 -5.71 1.98 -2.28
N VAL A 28 -4.53 1.53 -1.85
CA VAL A 28 -4.17 0.11 -1.78
C VAL A 28 -4.12 -0.41 -0.35
N GLY A 29 -3.53 0.34 0.58
CA GLY A 29 -3.40 -0.05 1.99
C GLY A 29 -2.32 -1.10 2.27
N GLY A 30 -1.45 -1.40 1.30
CA GLY A 30 -0.42 -2.44 1.44
C GLY A 30 0.57 -2.15 2.56
N THR A 31 1.16 -0.95 2.57
CA THR A 31 2.13 -0.54 3.59
C THR A 31 1.49 -0.56 4.97
N LEU A 32 0.24 -0.09 5.11
CA LEU A 32 -0.50 -0.11 6.36
C LEU A 32 -0.64 -1.53 6.91
N VAL A 33 -1.05 -2.49 6.08
CA VAL A 33 -1.11 -3.90 6.50
C VAL A 33 0.27 -4.43 6.87
N GLY A 34 1.29 -4.07 6.06
CA GLY A 34 2.68 -4.44 6.33
C GLY A 34 3.14 -3.98 7.70
N VAL A 35 2.82 -2.75 8.10
CA VAL A 35 3.17 -2.16 9.40
C VAL A 35 2.35 -2.76 10.55
N ILE A 36 1.10 -3.17 10.32
CA ILE A 36 0.27 -3.73 11.40
C ILE A 36 0.57 -5.22 11.61
N LEU A 37 0.65 -6.01 10.54
CA LEU A 37 0.65 -7.47 10.57
C LEU A 37 1.94 -8.11 10.03
N GLY A 38 2.80 -7.33 9.37
CA GLY A 38 4.03 -7.81 8.76
C GLY A 38 3.97 -7.88 7.23
N PRO A 39 5.13 -7.88 6.56
CA PRO A 39 5.23 -7.76 5.10
C PRO A 39 4.53 -8.91 4.36
N TRP A 40 4.69 -10.15 4.82
CA TRP A 40 4.07 -11.32 4.17
C TRP A 40 2.56 -11.39 4.40
N ALA A 41 2.08 -10.91 5.55
CA ALA A 41 0.65 -10.81 5.80
C ALA A 41 -0.01 -9.82 4.83
N ALA A 42 0.67 -8.73 4.45
CA ALA A 42 0.17 -7.78 3.45
C ALA A 42 -0.07 -8.45 2.08
N VAL A 43 0.84 -9.34 1.65
CA VAL A 43 0.68 -10.09 0.40
C VAL A 43 -0.57 -10.97 0.45
N ILE A 44 -0.75 -11.74 1.53
CA ILE A 44 -1.88 -12.65 1.69
C ILE A 44 -3.19 -11.87 1.76
N VAL A 45 -3.25 -10.79 2.55
CA VAL A 45 -4.45 -9.96 2.70
C VAL A 45 -4.84 -9.35 1.36
N LEU A 46 -3.89 -8.75 0.63
CA LEU A 46 -4.19 -8.12 -0.66
C LEU A 46 -4.52 -9.12 -1.75
N PHE A 47 -3.90 -10.30 -1.76
CA PHE A 47 -4.30 -11.39 -2.65
C PHE A 47 -5.76 -11.82 -2.42
N MET A 48 -6.16 -12.00 -1.16
CA MET A 48 -7.54 -12.35 -0.81
C MET A 48 -8.52 -11.26 -1.22
N ILE A 49 -8.14 -9.99 -1.04
CA ILE A 49 -8.94 -8.85 -1.48
C ILE A 49 -9.10 -8.86 -3.02
N LEU A 50 -8.02 -9.09 -3.76
CA LEU A 50 -8.03 -9.13 -5.22
C LEU A 50 -8.88 -10.28 -5.79
N ILE A 51 -8.91 -11.43 -5.12
CA ILE A 51 -9.86 -12.50 -5.49
C ILE A 51 -11.29 -11.96 -5.44
N VAL A 52 -11.66 -11.30 -4.34
CA VAL A 52 -13.00 -10.73 -4.19
C VAL A 52 -13.24 -9.64 -5.22
N GLN A 53 -12.32 -8.68 -5.40
CA GLN A 53 -12.46 -7.60 -6.39
C GLN A 53 -12.68 -8.13 -7.82
N SER A 54 -12.00 -9.22 -8.19
CA SER A 54 -12.17 -9.85 -9.50
C SER A 54 -13.60 -10.37 -9.75
N LEU A 55 -14.33 -10.74 -8.69
CA LEU A 55 -15.74 -11.14 -8.79
C LEU A 55 -16.68 -9.95 -9.02
N PHE A 56 -16.24 -8.74 -8.66
CA PHE A 56 -16.96 -7.49 -8.90
C PHE A 56 -16.52 -6.78 -10.18
N GLY A 57 -15.64 -7.40 -10.97
CA GLY A 57 -15.13 -6.82 -12.23
C GLY A 57 -14.06 -5.74 -12.04
N ASP A 58 -13.56 -5.53 -10.82
CA ASP A 58 -12.46 -4.61 -10.53
C ASP A 58 -11.13 -5.38 -10.58
N GLY A 59 -10.65 -5.59 -11.81
CA GLY A 59 -9.47 -6.41 -12.12
C GLY A 59 -9.80 -7.79 -12.68
N GLY A 60 -8.97 -8.26 -13.60
CA GLY A 60 -9.17 -9.57 -14.25
C GLY A 60 -8.67 -10.73 -13.38
N ILE A 61 -9.36 -11.88 -13.44
CA ILE A 61 -8.94 -13.12 -12.76
C ILE A 61 -7.52 -13.54 -13.20
N THR A 62 -7.20 -13.36 -14.48
CA THR A 62 -5.87 -13.65 -15.05
C THR A 62 -4.81 -12.63 -14.62
N ALA A 63 -5.22 -11.45 -14.14
CA ALA A 63 -4.34 -10.38 -13.67
C ALA A 63 -4.10 -10.42 -12.14
N ILE A 64 -4.77 -11.31 -11.39
CA ILE A 64 -4.61 -11.40 -9.92
C ILE A 64 -3.13 -11.54 -9.53
N GLY A 65 -2.35 -12.32 -10.26
CA GLY A 65 -0.92 -12.50 -9.98
C GLY A 65 -0.13 -11.18 -10.08
N ILE A 66 -0.29 -10.44 -11.19
CA ILE A 66 0.44 -9.19 -11.39
C ILE A 66 -0.07 -8.07 -10.47
N ASN A 67 -1.38 -8.05 -10.19
CA ASN A 67 -1.95 -7.12 -9.22
C ASN A 67 -1.46 -7.41 -7.80
N THR A 68 -1.33 -8.68 -7.42
CA THR A 68 -0.76 -9.09 -6.13
C THR A 68 0.72 -8.72 -6.04
N PHE A 69 1.46 -8.81 -7.14
CA PHE A 69 2.83 -8.32 -7.19
C PHE A 69 2.89 -6.81 -6.93
N ASN A 70 2.10 -6.00 -7.64
CA ASN A 70 2.12 -4.55 -7.46
C ASN A 70 1.63 -4.13 -6.07
N MET A 71 0.49 -4.66 -5.63
CA MET A 71 -0.16 -4.22 -4.41
C MET A 71 0.45 -4.89 -3.17
N GLY A 72 0.60 -6.22 -3.22
CA GLY A 72 1.11 -7.02 -2.11
C GLY A 72 2.62 -6.92 -1.94
N ILE A 73 3.39 -7.11 -3.01
CA ILE A 73 4.85 -7.09 -2.92
C ILE A 73 5.37 -5.65 -2.91
N ILE A 74 5.05 -4.84 -3.92
CA ILE A 74 5.56 -3.45 -3.96
C ILE A 74 4.85 -2.59 -2.90
N GLY A 75 3.52 -2.58 -2.90
CA GLY A 75 2.74 -1.81 -1.93
C GLY A 75 2.92 -2.31 -0.48
N GLY A 76 2.96 -3.62 -0.23
CA GLY A 76 3.06 -4.19 1.11
C GLY A 76 4.49 -4.43 1.60
N VAL A 77 5.22 -5.33 0.95
CA VAL A 77 6.56 -5.75 1.39
C VAL A 77 7.58 -4.61 1.25
N VAL A 78 7.71 -4.05 0.06
CA VAL A 78 8.65 -2.94 -0.18
C VAL A 78 8.25 -1.72 0.64
N GLY A 79 6.94 -1.41 0.71
CA GLY A 79 6.40 -0.40 1.60
C GLY A 79 6.82 -0.57 3.05
N PHE A 80 6.68 -1.77 3.62
CA PHE A 80 7.14 -2.08 4.99
C PHE A 80 8.64 -1.81 5.19
N TYR A 81 9.49 -2.23 4.25
CA TYR A 81 10.94 -2.00 4.37
C TYR A 81 11.32 -0.52 4.20
N ILE A 82 10.58 0.24 3.40
CA ILE A 82 10.72 1.70 3.35
C ILE A 82 10.39 2.29 4.72
N VAL A 83 9.27 1.88 5.34
CA VAL A 83 8.92 2.32 6.71
C VAL A 83 10.02 1.97 7.70
N LYS A 84 10.51 0.74 7.70
CA LYS A 84 11.61 0.30 8.57
C LYS A 84 12.86 1.16 8.40
N LEU A 85 13.24 1.48 7.16
CA LEU A 85 14.37 2.35 6.88
C LEU A 85 14.14 3.76 7.42
N LEU A 86 12.95 4.33 7.20
CA LEU A 86 12.59 5.67 7.69
C LEU A 86 12.57 5.73 9.22
N VAL A 87 12.03 4.71 9.89
CA VAL A 87 12.07 4.60 11.35
C VAL A 87 13.53 4.62 11.85
N LYS A 88 14.41 3.83 11.21
CA LYS A 88 15.85 3.81 11.53
C LYS A 88 16.51 5.18 11.34
N LEU A 89 16.18 5.90 10.27
CA LEU A 89 16.69 7.25 10.04
C LEU A 89 16.22 8.25 11.11
N LEU A 90 15.01 8.04 11.65
CA LEU A 90 14.44 8.85 12.72
C LEU A 90 14.95 8.48 14.12
N GLU A 91 15.69 7.38 14.30
CA GLU A 91 16.18 6.93 15.62
C GLU A 91 16.89 8.04 16.40
N LYS A 92 17.74 8.82 15.71
CA LYS A 92 18.53 9.92 16.29
C LYS A 92 17.72 11.15 16.69
N THR A 93 16.44 11.20 16.35
CA THR A 93 15.55 12.31 16.71
C THR A 93 14.98 12.11 18.11
N SER A 94 14.56 13.21 18.76
CA SER A 94 13.87 13.20 20.06
C SER A 94 12.41 12.76 19.99
N LEU A 95 11.93 12.32 18.81
CA LEU A 95 10.55 11.87 18.64
C LEU A 95 10.29 10.59 19.45
N GLN A 96 9.07 10.46 19.96
CA GLN A 96 8.60 9.22 20.57
C GLN A 96 8.39 8.16 19.49
N LYS A 97 8.45 6.87 19.86
CA LYS A 97 8.40 5.75 18.90
C LYS A 97 7.12 5.76 18.05
N GLU A 98 6.00 6.14 18.65
CA GLU A 98 4.68 6.21 18.03
C GLU A 98 4.70 7.24 16.89
N MET A 99 5.35 8.38 17.11
CA MET A 99 5.48 9.42 16.10
C MET A 99 6.46 9.03 15.00
N LYS A 100 7.56 8.33 15.34
CA LYS A 100 8.51 7.81 14.33
C LYS A 100 7.81 6.85 13.37
N VAL A 101 7.08 5.87 13.89
CA VAL A 101 6.35 4.88 13.08
C VAL A 101 5.20 5.53 12.32
N THR A 102 4.48 6.47 12.91
CA THR A 102 3.40 7.24 12.25
C THR A 102 3.90 7.99 11.02
N LEU A 103 4.94 8.82 11.18
CA LEU A 103 5.50 9.61 10.07
C LEU A 103 6.13 8.71 9.01
N ALA A 104 6.89 7.70 9.43
CA ALA A 104 7.49 6.72 8.54
C ALA A 104 6.43 5.97 7.73
N THR A 105 5.30 5.60 8.34
CA THR A 105 4.19 4.93 7.65
C THR A 105 3.57 5.83 6.60
N GLY A 106 3.31 7.10 6.91
CA GLY A 106 2.74 8.02 5.92
C GLY A 106 3.63 8.23 4.71
N ILE A 107 4.92 8.51 4.95
CA ILE A 107 5.92 8.71 3.88
C ILE A 107 6.16 7.40 3.12
N GLY A 108 6.29 6.28 3.83
CA GLY A 108 6.52 4.96 3.22
C GLY A 108 5.34 4.49 2.36
N SER A 109 4.11 4.76 2.79
CA SER A 109 2.90 4.48 2.00
C SER A 109 2.87 5.32 0.73
N TYR A 110 3.20 6.62 0.83
CA TYR A 110 3.29 7.48 -0.36
C TYR A 110 4.30 6.94 -1.39
N ILE A 111 5.52 6.63 -0.95
CA ILE A 111 6.60 6.15 -1.83
C ILE A 111 6.21 4.80 -2.45
N ALA A 112 5.69 3.87 -1.66
CA ALA A 112 5.31 2.54 -2.13
C ALA A 112 4.23 2.58 -3.20
N ILE A 113 3.23 3.47 -3.07
CA ILE A 113 2.14 3.61 -4.03
C ILE A 113 2.61 4.19 -5.35
N VAL A 114 3.42 5.26 -5.31
CA VAL A 114 3.99 5.83 -6.54
C VAL A 114 4.90 4.81 -7.23
N LEU A 115 5.68 4.05 -6.47
CA LEU A 115 6.52 2.98 -7.02
C LEU A 115 5.69 1.85 -7.64
N ALA A 116 4.64 1.38 -6.96
CA ALA A 116 3.74 0.35 -7.46
C ALA A 116 3.04 0.79 -8.75
N ALA A 117 2.61 2.05 -8.82
CA ALA A 117 1.99 2.62 -10.01
C ALA A 117 2.96 2.74 -11.18
N PHE A 118 4.21 3.14 -10.92
CA PHE A 118 5.27 3.16 -11.94
C PHE A 118 5.53 1.77 -12.52
N ILE A 119 5.68 0.76 -11.66
CA ILE A 119 5.89 -0.63 -12.07
C ILE A 119 4.67 -1.18 -12.82
N CYS A 120 3.46 -0.86 -12.37
CA CYS A 120 2.23 -1.21 -13.08
C CYS A 120 2.16 -0.57 -14.47
N GLY A 121 2.54 0.71 -14.60
CA GLY A 121 2.64 1.39 -15.89
C GLY A 121 3.59 0.69 -16.87
N ILE A 122 4.75 0.22 -16.38
CA ILE A 122 5.68 -0.59 -17.19
C ILE A 122 5.01 -1.90 -17.63
N GLN A 123 4.33 -2.61 -16.73
CA GLN A 123 3.67 -3.88 -17.06
C GLN A 123 2.55 -3.70 -18.09
N ILE A 124 1.76 -2.64 -17.98
CA ILE A 124 0.73 -2.27 -18.98
C ILE A 124 1.41 -2.01 -20.33
N GLY A 125 2.49 -1.23 -20.36
CA GLY A 125 3.26 -0.97 -21.58
C GLY A 125 3.81 -2.26 -22.22
N LEU A 126 4.37 -3.16 -21.41
CA LEU A 126 4.89 -4.46 -21.86
C LEU A 126 3.79 -5.41 -22.36
N SER A 127 2.56 -5.27 -21.86
CA SER A 127 1.43 -6.06 -22.35
C SER A 127 0.97 -5.66 -23.76
N GLY A 128 1.41 -4.49 -24.26
CA GLY A 128 0.98 -3.94 -25.54
C GLY A 128 -0.42 -3.33 -25.53
N ALA A 129 -1.07 -3.19 -24.36
CA ALA A 129 -2.40 -2.60 -24.25
C ALA A 129 -2.45 -1.13 -24.71
N ILE A 130 -1.44 -0.34 -24.32
CA ILE A 130 -1.21 1.04 -24.74
C ILE A 130 0.30 1.32 -24.77
N PRO A 131 0.78 2.39 -25.45
CA PRO A 131 2.19 2.75 -25.44
C PRO A 131 2.73 2.95 -24.02
N MET A 132 3.97 2.51 -23.79
CA MET A 132 4.57 2.45 -22.45
C MET A 132 4.70 3.83 -21.80
N GLU A 133 5.05 4.85 -22.57
CA GLU A 133 5.16 6.23 -22.09
C GLU A 133 3.80 6.75 -21.61
N VAL A 134 2.73 6.39 -22.32
CA VAL A 134 1.34 6.77 -21.97
C VAL A 134 0.90 6.02 -20.71
N ALA A 135 1.18 4.71 -20.61
CA ALA A 135 0.84 3.91 -19.44
C ALA A 135 1.53 4.42 -18.18
N ILE A 136 2.84 4.64 -18.23
CA ILE A 136 3.62 5.14 -17.10
C ILE A 136 3.12 6.53 -16.70
N ALA A 137 2.96 7.45 -17.66
CA ALA A 137 2.51 8.81 -17.37
C ALA A 137 1.11 8.81 -16.71
N ALA A 138 0.17 8.05 -17.27
CA ALA A 138 -1.19 7.96 -16.74
C ALA A 138 -1.22 7.37 -15.33
N MET A 139 -0.52 6.24 -15.10
CA MET A 139 -0.50 5.58 -13.81
C MET A 139 0.17 6.44 -12.74
N VAL A 140 1.36 6.99 -13.01
CA VAL A 140 2.10 7.78 -12.03
C VAL A 140 1.37 9.08 -11.70
N TYR A 141 0.80 9.78 -12.69
CA TYR A 141 0.12 11.05 -12.48
C TYR A 141 -1.00 10.94 -11.43
N TRP A 142 -1.91 9.98 -11.61
CA TRP A 142 -3.02 9.78 -10.67
C TRP A 142 -2.52 9.28 -9.32
N HIS A 143 -1.55 8.37 -9.29
CA HIS A 143 -1.08 7.77 -8.05
C HIS A 143 -0.21 8.71 -7.21
N VAL A 144 0.41 9.74 -7.78
CA VAL A 144 1.05 10.81 -7.01
C VAL A 144 0.02 11.57 -6.17
N ILE A 145 -1.18 11.82 -6.71
CA ILE A 145 -2.26 12.51 -5.99
C ILE A 145 -2.88 11.57 -4.95
N ILE A 146 -3.19 10.34 -5.35
CA ILE A 146 -3.80 9.32 -4.47
C ILE A 146 -2.87 8.97 -3.30
N ALA A 147 -1.56 8.88 -3.55
CA ALA A 147 -0.56 8.57 -2.54
C ALA A 147 -0.53 9.58 -1.39
N ILE A 148 -0.93 10.84 -1.61
CA ILE A 148 -1.07 11.84 -0.54
C ILE A 148 -2.17 11.39 0.43
N GLY A 149 -3.34 11.03 -0.11
CA GLY A 149 -4.46 10.50 0.68
C GLY A 149 -4.08 9.22 1.40
N GLU A 150 -3.41 8.29 0.71
CA GLU A 150 -2.97 7.03 1.32
C GLU A 150 -1.97 7.23 2.46
N GLY A 151 -1.00 8.12 2.27
CA GLY A 151 -0.03 8.47 3.30
C GLY A 151 -0.69 9.08 4.54
N ILE A 152 -1.61 10.03 4.34
CA ILE A 152 -2.34 10.67 5.44
C ILE A 152 -3.19 9.65 6.20
N ILE A 153 -4.01 8.87 5.48
CA ILE A 153 -4.92 7.89 6.09
C ILE A 153 -4.11 6.83 6.85
N SER A 154 -3.03 6.30 6.24
CA SER A 154 -2.20 5.28 6.87
C SER A 154 -1.52 5.80 8.14
N ALA A 155 -0.98 7.04 8.11
CA ALA A 155 -0.40 7.67 9.29
C ALA A 155 -1.44 7.87 10.40
N LEU A 156 -2.63 8.39 10.08
CA LEU A 156 -3.70 8.61 11.06
C LEU A 156 -4.18 7.31 11.70
N ILE A 157 -4.31 6.23 10.92
CA ILE A 157 -4.67 4.91 11.45
C ILE A 157 -3.60 4.40 12.41
N ILE A 158 -2.32 4.47 12.05
CA ILE A 158 -1.23 4.04 12.94
C ILE A 158 -1.21 4.87 14.23
N LEU A 159 -1.34 6.20 14.13
CA LEU A 159 -1.39 7.08 15.30
C LEU A 159 -2.58 6.74 16.21
N PHE A 160 -3.75 6.45 15.63
CA PHE A 160 -4.93 6.06 16.37
C PHE A 160 -4.74 4.72 17.07
N ILE A 161 -4.19 3.71 16.38
CA ILE A 161 -3.92 2.39 16.96
C ILE A 161 -2.96 2.52 18.14
N TYR A 162 -1.88 3.29 18.00
CA TYR A 162 -0.95 3.55 19.12
C TYR A 162 -1.63 4.17 20.35
N LYS A 163 -2.61 5.06 20.15
CA LYS A 163 -3.33 5.72 21.25
C LYS A 163 -4.38 4.83 21.92
N VAL A 164 -4.99 3.92 21.18
CA VAL A 164 -6.17 3.17 21.64
C VAL A 164 -5.86 1.72 21.98
N LYS A 165 -5.07 1.05 21.14
CA LYS A 165 -4.79 -0.39 21.25
C LYS A 165 -3.44 -0.76 20.60
N PRO A 166 -2.31 -0.32 21.17
CA PRO A 166 -0.98 -0.47 20.57
C PRO A 166 -0.60 -1.92 20.29
N GLU A 167 -1.14 -2.88 21.05
CA GLU A 167 -0.89 -4.31 20.86
C GLU A 167 -1.38 -4.87 19.50
N LEU A 168 -2.16 -4.10 18.73
CA LEU A 168 -2.54 -4.48 17.37
C LEU A 168 -1.38 -4.36 16.36
N ILE A 169 -0.34 -3.58 16.66
CA ILE A 169 0.85 -3.45 15.83
C ILE A 169 1.82 -4.56 16.22
N THR A 170 1.78 -5.68 15.49
CA THR A 170 2.54 -6.89 15.85
C THR A 170 3.99 -6.86 15.34
N THR A 171 4.43 -5.76 14.72
CA THR A 171 5.72 -5.68 14.04
C THR A 171 6.71 -4.73 14.70
N GLU A 172 6.48 -4.28 15.94
CA GLU A 172 7.40 -3.34 16.61
C GLU A 172 8.85 -3.86 16.64
N GLU A 173 9.04 -5.16 16.91
CA GLU A 173 10.36 -5.81 16.89
C GLU A 173 10.97 -5.80 15.49
N LEU A 174 10.17 -6.09 14.45
CA LEU A 174 10.63 -6.08 13.06
C LEU A 174 10.99 -4.67 12.59
N LEU A 175 10.31 -3.63 13.11
CA LEU A 175 10.59 -2.22 12.86
C LEU A 175 11.77 -1.68 13.68
N GLY A 176 12.20 -2.38 14.73
CA GLY A 176 13.32 -1.98 15.58
C GLY A 176 12.96 -0.89 16.60
N VAL A 177 11.71 -0.87 17.09
CA VAL A 177 11.20 0.17 18.02
C VAL A 177 10.82 -0.37 19.40
N VAL A 178 11.33 -1.55 19.76
CA VAL A 178 11.16 -2.19 21.08
C VAL A 178 12.22 -1.69 22.05
#